data_AF-V8N3Z7-F1
#
_entry.id   AF-V8N3Z7-F1
#
_cell.length_a   1.000
_cell.length_b   1.000
_cell.length_c   1.000
_cell.angle_alpha   90.00
_cell.angle_beta   90.00
_cell.angle_gamma   90.00
#
_symmetry.space_group_name_H-M   'P 1'
#
loop_
_entity.id
_entity.type
_entity.pdbx_description
1 polymer ?
#
loop_
_entity_poly.entity_id
_entity_poly.type
_entity_poly.pdbx_seq_one_letter_code
_entity_poly.pdbx_strand_id
1 'polypeptide(L)'
;TNVLDTKNDAYLKNCHYGADQPYCPIFSLGKLVSWAGSNFHKMASEGGVIGIQIEWDCNLDKKPSECNPHYSFSRLDNKFSENSVSSGYNF
;
A
#
# COMPACT_ATOMS: atom_id res chain seq x y z
N THR A 1 -0.95 9.42 13.65
CA THR A 1 -1.67 9.54 12.37
C THR A 1 -0.73 9.14 11.25
N ASN A 2 -1.22 8.58 10.14
CA ASN A 2 -0.39 8.18 9.00
C ASN A 2 -0.18 9.30 7.95
N VAL A 3 -0.58 10.52 8.29
CA VAL A 3 -0.42 11.70 7.45
C VAL A 3 0.57 12.65 8.13
N LEU A 4 1.47 13.24 7.37
CA LEU A 4 2.47 14.17 7.91
C LEU A 4 1.76 15.36 8.56
N ASP A 5 2.08 15.64 9.82
CA ASP A 5 1.62 16.86 10.47
C ASP A 5 2.45 18.04 9.95
N THR A 6 1.87 18.79 9.01
CA THR A 6 2.55 19.89 8.34
C THR A 6 1.57 21.01 7.98
N LYS A 7 2.06 22.26 8.07
CA LYS A 7 1.34 23.46 7.59
C LYS A 7 1.57 23.71 6.09
N ASN A 8 2.28 22.81 5.41
CA ASN A 8 2.54 22.92 3.99
C ASN A 8 1.34 22.42 3.17
N ASP A 9 0.46 23.33 2.77
CA ASP A 9 -0.72 23.03 1.96
C ASP A 9 -0.39 22.44 0.57
N ALA A 10 0.86 22.55 0.11
CA ALA A 10 1.32 21.94 -1.13
C ALA A 10 1.72 20.47 -0.97
N TYR A 11 1.91 19.99 0.26
CA TYR A 11 2.37 18.62 0.52
C TYR A 11 1.40 17.58 -0.05
N LEU A 12 0.14 17.59 0.41
CA LEU A 12 -0.87 16.63 -0.05
C LEU A 12 -1.29 16.83 -1.51
N LYS A 13 -1.00 17.98 -2.12
CA LYS A 13 -1.33 18.22 -3.52
C LYS A 13 -0.35 17.56 -4.48
N ASN A 14 0.89 17.33 -4.03
CA ASN A 14 1.99 16.92 -4.90
C ASN A 14 2.69 15.64 -4.45
N CYS A 15 2.51 15.22 -3.20
CA CYS A 15 3.20 14.05 -2.70
C CYS A 15 2.64 12.77 -3.33
N HIS A 16 3.51 11.79 -3.50
CA HIS A 16 3.14 10.40 -3.74
C HIS A 16 3.91 9.53 -2.76
N TYR A 17 3.25 8.50 -2.24
CA TYR A 17 3.90 7.54 -1.38
C TYR A 17 5.13 6.94 -2.06
N GLY A 18 6.21 6.89 -1.28
CA GLY A 18 7.46 6.20 -1.55
C GLY A 18 8.03 5.74 -0.20
N ALA A 19 8.95 4.77 -0.21
CA ALA A 19 9.56 4.27 1.03
C ALA A 19 10.30 5.38 1.81
N ASP A 20 10.74 6.43 1.10
CA ASP A 20 11.35 7.66 1.62
C ASP A 20 10.34 8.70 2.14
N GLN A 21 9.06 8.57 1.77
CA GLN A 21 7.97 9.49 2.14
C GLN A 21 6.81 8.71 2.78
N PRO A 22 7.04 8.05 3.94
CA PRO A 22 6.08 7.14 4.55
C PRO A 22 4.77 7.83 4.98
N TYR A 23 4.78 9.15 5.13
CA TYR A 23 3.62 9.93 5.57
C TYR A 23 2.79 10.54 4.43
N CYS A 24 3.12 10.25 3.17
CA CYS A 24 2.28 10.66 2.05
C CYS A 24 1.20 9.60 1.82
N PRO A 25 -0.10 9.91 2.00
CA PRO A 25 -1.18 8.94 1.90
C PRO A 25 -1.68 8.72 0.46
N ILE A 26 -0.94 9.18 -0.56
CA ILE A 26 -1.39 9.17 -1.97
C ILE A 26 -0.60 8.12 -2.75
N PHE A 27 -1.26 7.03 -3.10
CA PHE A 27 -0.63 5.87 -3.74
C PHE A 27 -0.93 5.85 -5.23
N SER A 28 0.09 5.59 -6.06
CA SER A 28 -0.12 5.24 -7.46
C SER A 28 -0.52 3.76 -7.55
N LEU A 29 -1.68 3.46 -8.12
CA LEU A 29 -2.18 2.09 -8.25
C LEU A 29 -1.21 1.16 -8.99
N GLY A 30 -0.53 1.66 -10.03
CA GLY A 30 0.47 0.89 -10.76
C GLY A 30 1.66 0.49 -9.88
N LYS A 31 2.17 1.42 -9.06
CA LYS A 31 3.23 1.13 -8.10
C LYS A 31 2.76 0.18 -7.00
N LEU A 32 1.57 0.40 -6.47
CA LEU A 32 0.96 -0.44 -5.45
C LEU A 32 0.83 -1.90 -5.89
N VAL A 33 0.32 -2.14 -7.11
CA VAL A 33 0.25 -3.49 -7.68
C VAL A 33 1.65 -4.07 -7.91
N SER A 34 2.61 -3.25 -8.34
CA SER A 34 4.01 -3.68 -8.48
C SER A 34 4.67 -4.04 -7.15
N TRP A 35 4.43 -3.29 -6.07
CA TRP A 35 4.94 -3.59 -4.73
C TRP A 35 4.35 -4.87 -4.16
N ALA A 36 3.10 -5.19 -4.53
CA ALA A 36 2.48 -6.48 -4.25
C ALA A 36 3.00 -7.64 -5.14
N GLY A 37 4.07 -7.42 -5.92
CA GLY A 37 4.67 -8.43 -6.80
C GLY A 37 3.81 -8.80 -8.01
N SER A 38 2.86 -7.95 -8.40
CA SER A 38 1.90 -8.23 -9.47
C SER A 38 2.08 -7.32 -10.68
N ASN A 39 1.66 -7.80 -11.86
CA ASN A 39 1.61 -6.99 -13.08
C ASN A 39 0.26 -6.27 -13.19
N PHE A 40 0.30 -4.94 -13.33
CA PHE A 40 -0.89 -4.09 -13.38
C PHE A 40 -1.83 -4.44 -14.52
N HIS A 41 -1.33 -4.57 -15.76
CA HIS A 41 -2.18 -4.84 -16.92
C HIS A 41 -2.88 -6.20 -16.81
N LYS A 42 -2.15 -7.23 -16.35
CA LYS A 42 -2.73 -8.55 -16.13
C LYS A 42 -3.82 -8.53 -15.05
N MET A 43 -3.55 -7.88 -13.92
CA MET A 43 -4.53 -7.75 -12.84
C MET A 43 -5.74 -6.90 -13.23
N ALA A 44 -5.56 -5.85 -14.03
CA ALA A 44 -6.68 -5.03 -14.50
C ALA A 44 -7.62 -5.81 -15.44
N SER A 45 -7.08 -6.76 -16.22
CA SER A 45 -7.89 -7.60 -17.10
C SER A 45 -8.62 -8.73 -16.38
N GLU A 46 -7.99 -9.36 -15.38
CA GLU A 46 -8.55 -10.52 -14.65
C GLU A 46 -9.36 -10.09 -13.42
N GLY A 47 -9.11 -8.89 -12.90
CA GLY A 47 -9.45 -8.49 -11.55
C GLY A 47 -8.51 -9.12 -10.50
N GLY A 48 -8.66 -8.70 -9.25
CA GLY A 48 -7.89 -9.23 -8.13
C GLY A 48 -8.10 -8.43 -6.85
N VAL A 49 -7.44 -8.86 -5.78
CA VAL A 49 -7.53 -8.23 -4.45
C VAL A 49 -6.13 -7.90 -3.95
N ILE A 50 -5.88 -6.62 -3.64
CA ILE A 50 -4.64 -6.17 -3.01
C ILE A 50 -4.90 -5.82 -1.55
N GLY A 51 -4.06 -6.35 -0.67
CA GLY A 51 -3.93 -5.93 0.72
C GLY A 51 -2.90 -4.81 0.85
N ILE A 52 -3.30 -3.74 1.55
CA ILE A 52 -2.40 -2.69 2.02
C ILE A 52 -2.35 -2.82 3.53
N GLN A 53 -1.23 -3.25 4.08
CA GLN A 53 -1.03 -3.35 5.52
C GLN A 53 -0.26 -2.12 5.98
N ILE A 54 -0.78 -1.48 7.04
CA ILE A 54 -0.15 -0.34 7.70
C ILE A 54 0.13 -0.76 9.14
N GLU A 55 1.40 -0.86 9.48
CA GLU A 55 1.86 -1.32 10.79
C GLU A 55 2.44 -0.17 11.61
N TRP A 56 2.14 -0.19 12.91
CA TRP A 56 2.66 0.73 13.91
C TRP A 56 3.23 -0.09 15.05
N ASP A 57 4.45 -0.61 14.86
CA ASP A 57 5.21 -1.21 15.94
C ASP A 57 6.03 -0.12 16.64
N CYS A 58 5.53 0.34 17.78
CA CYS A 58 6.06 1.51 18.47
C CYS A 58 6.46 1.18 19.90
N ASN A 59 7.73 1.45 20.21
CA ASN A 59 8.19 1.48 21.60
C ASN A 59 7.75 2.80 22.25
N LEU A 60 6.77 2.73 23.16
CA LEU A 60 6.19 3.90 23.84
C LEU A 60 7.10 4.54 24.89
N ASP A 61 8.23 3.91 25.24
CA ASP A 61 9.25 4.52 26.10
C ASP A 61 10.09 5.56 25.35
N LYS A 62 10.01 5.57 24.02
CA LYS A 62 10.75 6.48 23.14
C LYS A 62 9.96 7.72 22.75
N LYS A 63 10.63 8.64 22.05
CA LYS A 63 9.98 9.84 21.53
C LYS A 63 8.87 9.46 20.54
N PRO A 64 7.72 10.16 20.53
CA PRO A 64 6.66 9.93 19.56
C PRO A 64 7.11 9.99 18.10
N SER A 65 8.16 10.76 17.79
CA SER A 65 8.77 10.85 16.46
C SER A 65 9.41 9.55 15.95
N GLU A 66 9.69 8.59 16.85
CA GLU A 66 10.23 7.27 16.47
C GLU A 66 9.13 6.27 16.09
N CYS A 67 7.87 6.57 16.41
CA CYS A 67 6.72 5.76 16.01
C CYS A 67 6.27 6.19 14.62
N ASN A 68 6.55 5.38 13.60
CA ASN A 68 6.30 5.69 12.18
C ASN A 68 5.51 4.56 11.50
N PRO A 69 4.68 4.88 10.49
CA PRO A 69 3.93 3.85 9.78
C PRO A 69 4.85 3.05 8.87
N HIS A 70 4.70 1.73 8.89
CA HIS A 70 5.34 0.82 7.96
C HIS A 70 4.30 0.22 7.02
N TYR A 71 4.54 0.32 5.71
CA TYR A 71 3.60 -0.19 4.70
C TYR A 71 4.14 -1.45 4.04
N SER A 72 3.29 -2.45 3.93
CA SER A 72 3.53 -3.63 3.10
C SER A 72 2.32 -3.90 2.19
N PHE A 73 2.61 -4.50 1.04
CA PHE A 73 1.64 -4.70 -0.03
C PHE A 73 1.66 -6.15 -0.46
N SER A 74 0.50 -6.77 -0.60
CA SER A 74 0.39 -8.16 -1.01
C SER A 74 -0.85 -8.40 -1.87
N ARG A 75 -0.77 -9.37 -2.78
CA ARG A 75 -1.94 -9.89 -3.46
C ARG A 75 -2.62 -10.93 -2.57
N LEU A 76 -3.92 -10.78 -2.32
CA LEU A 76 -4.68 -11.62 -1.39
C LEU A 76 -5.49 -12.72 -2.10
N ASP A 77 -5.84 -12.54 -3.37
CA ASP A 77 -6.59 -13.55 -4.13
C ASP A 77 -5.70 -14.71 -4.62
N ASN A 78 -6.28 -15.91 -4.65
CA ASN A 78 -5.53 -17.17 -4.70
C ASN A 78 -5.11 -17.61 -6.12
N LYS A 79 -4.52 -16.70 -6.89
CA LYS A 79 -4.15 -16.91 -8.30
C LYS A 79 -3.25 -18.12 -8.57
N PHE A 80 -2.41 -18.49 -7.60
CA PHE A 80 -1.39 -19.53 -7.76
C PHE A 80 -1.78 -20.88 -7.13
N SER A 81 -2.98 -21.00 -6.57
CA SER A 81 -3.43 -22.30 -6.08
C SER A 81 -3.81 -23.21 -7.24
N GLU A 82 -3.34 -24.45 -7.23
CA GLU A 82 -3.69 -25.47 -8.24
C GLU A 82 -5.19 -25.73 -8.32
N ASN A 83 -5.94 -25.34 -7.29
CA ASN A 83 -7.40 -25.48 -7.19
C ASN A 83 -8.17 -24.17 -7.48
N SER A 84 -7.53 -23.14 -8.03
CA SER A 84 -8.21 -21.87 -8.29
C SER A 84 -9.20 -22.01 -9.46
N VAL A 85 -10.49 -21.98 -9.15
CA VAL A 85 -11.57 -21.98 -10.17
C VAL A 85 -11.74 -20.59 -10.80
N SER A 86 -11.25 -19.53 -10.14
CA SER A 86 -11.29 -18.15 -10.64
C SER A 86 -9.90 -17.61 -10.96
N SER A 87 -9.78 -16.85 -12.05
CA SER A 87 -8.55 -16.15 -12.44
C SER A 87 -8.37 -14.78 -11.78
N GLY A 88 -9.42 -14.23 -11.16
CA GLY A 88 -9.40 -12.93 -10.49
C GLY A 88 -10.73 -12.57 -9.82
N TYR A 89 -11.18 -11.32 -9.92
CA TYR A 89 -12.35 -10.78 -9.20
C TYR A 89 -13.27 -9.95 -10.12
N ASN A 90 -14.57 -10.23 -10.09
CA ASN A 90 -15.64 -9.53 -10.82
C ASN A 90 -16.97 -9.59 -10.02
N PHE A 91 -17.99 -8.83 -10.45
CA PHE A 91 -19.32 -8.73 -9.81
C PHE A 91 -20.45 -8.71 -10.83
#